data_AF-A0A351FMH5-F1
#
_entry.id   AF-A0A351FMH5-F1
#
_cell.length_a   1.000
_cell.length_b   1.000
_cell.length_c   1.000
_cell.angle_alpha   90.00
_cell.angle_beta   90.00
_cell.angle_gamma   90.00
#
_symmetry.space_group_name_H-M   'P 1'
#
loop_
_entity.id
_entity.type
_entity.pdbx_description
1 polymer ?
#
loop_
_entity_poly.entity_id
_entity_poly.type
_entity_poly.pdbx_seq_one_letter_code
_entity_poly.pdbx_strand_id
1 'polypeptide(L)'
;MNNSISRRTVLRGLGATIALPCLEIMTGKSSAAVRGQAEPSRLACFYIPGAINHYNWFPQDTGFDYTISPSHQPLERHRDHFSVLTSLSHIEGRISGHKHPYNFLTGHNIAMTPGVLTNSVSMDQVAAKYIGPTYLPSLALSWTSGVGAATLSRNALGVDIPATNDYRAVFENLFPPADSAQLKQARARVVLNRSILDTATNDVKDLQRQLGRADQRRMNQYLDSIREVEKRLNDRDAILAKGRPQFDEASVRTEPKNKSSMQEHLELMMDLIALAFQTDMTRVVTFNTGNEGTGPAVPEIGISRDRHSLSHHNGDKDLLQQLTRSDEFNVRQFAYFLDRLSEVRDGDGPLLDTTVSLYGSGLSYGNSHGTTSLPLVLAGGAKLGFRHGSHVDFNRHVKSFKGYGDGINVYHSPVNSEAHFSNLLLTVAQRVGVEKETFADSNAVVSEVLA
;
A
#
# COMPACT_ATOMS: atom_id res chain seq x y z
N MET A 1 26.66 -33.27 8.92
CA MET A 1 26.59 -34.08 7.69
C MET A 1 25.22 -33.85 7.07
N ASN A 2 25.17 -33.11 5.96
CA ASN A 2 23.91 -32.76 5.27
C ASN A 2 23.43 -33.97 4.46
N ASN A 3 22.44 -34.69 4.99
CA ASN A 3 21.76 -35.73 4.22
C ASN A 3 20.59 -35.13 3.44
N SER A 4 20.90 -34.56 2.25
CA SER A 4 19.86 -34.29 1.25
C SER A 4 19.58 -35.58 0.47
N ILE A 5 18.35 -36.08 0.55
CA ILE A 5 17.92 -37.22 -0.27
C ILE A 5 17.44 -36.66 -1.60
N SER A 6 18.08 -37.06 -2.71
CA SER A 6 17.69 -36.59 -4.03
C SER A 6 16.28 -37.08 -4.40
N ARG A 7 15.50 -36.24 -5.09
CA ARG A 7 14.19 -36.61 -5.69
C ARG A 7 14.27 -37.92 -6.47
N ARG A 8 15.39 -38.17 -7.15
CA ARG A 8 15.65 -39.39 -7.94
C ARG A 8 15.85 -40.64 -7.06
N THR A 9 16.36 -40.49 -5.83
CA THR A 9 16.52 -41.59 -4.87
C THR A 9 15.16 -42.05 -4.33
N VAL A 10 14.23 -41.11 -4.09
CA VAL A 10 12.85 -41.42 -3.65
C VAL A 10 12.03 -42.05 -4.78
N LEU A 11 12.21 -41.58 -6.03
CA LEU A 11 11.43 -42.02 -7.19
C LEU A 11 11.82 -43.40 -7.76
N ARG A 12 12.94 -44.00 -7.32
CA ARG A 12 13.34 -45.35 -7.78
C ARG A 12 12.63 -46.50 -7.07
N GLY A 13 11.85 -46.22 -6.01
CA GLY A 13 11.28 -47.25 -5.13
C GLY A 13 9.78 -47.57 -5.30
N LEU A 14 8.99 -46.77 -6.01
CA LEU A 14 7.53 -46.91 -6.04
C LEU A 14 6.98 -46.79 -7.46
N GLY A 15 6.91 -47.92 -8.15
CA GLY A 15 6.14 -48.06 -9.39
C GLY A 15 4.64 -48.04 -9.10
N ALA A 16 4.06 -46.84 -9.03
CA ALA A 16 2.65 -46.52 -9.26
C ALA A 16 2.46 -45.04 -8.92
N THR A 17 1.97 -44.24 -9.87
CA THR A 17 1.68 -42.82 -9.71
C THR A 17 0.54 -42.59 -8.73
N ILE A 18 0.88 -42.51 -7.44
CA ILE A 18 0.09 -41.77 -6.46
C ILE A 18 0.76 -40.40 -6.38
N ALA A 19 0.03 -39.35 -6.75
CA ALA A 19 0.49 -37.97 -6.56
C ALA A 19 0.73 -37.76 -5.06
N LEU A 20 2.00 -37.77 -4.65
CA LEU A 20 2.38 -37.50 -3.27
C LEU A 20 1.98 -36.05 -2.94
N PRO A 21 1.33 -35.80 -1.78
CA PRO A 21 1.12 -34.45 -1.27
C PRO A 21 2.46 -33.74 -1.17
N CYS A 22 2.54 -32.52 -1.69
CA CYS A 22 3.73 -31.71 -1.60
C CYS A 22 3.93 -31.30 -0.12
N LEU A 23 4.99 -31.79 0.52
CA LEU A 23 5.28 -31.46 1.92
C LEU A 23 5.79 -30.01 2.02
N GLU A 24 5.31 -29.28 3.04
CA GLU A 24 5.63 -27.86 3.29
C GLU A 24 7.14 -27.57 3.28
N ILE A 25 7.94 -28.50 3.80
CA ILE A 25 9.41 -28.40 3.88
C ILE A 25 10.11 -28.27 2.51
N MET A 26 9.39 -28.55 1.41
CA MET A 26 9.99 -28.63 0.08
C MET A 26 9.79 -27.38 -0.77
N THR A 27 8.97 -26.38 -0.40
CA THR A 27 8.48 -25.43 -1.41
C THR A 27 8.43 -23.93 -1.12
N GLY A 28 8.70 -23.41 0.08
CA GLY A 28 8.71 -21.96 0.30
C GLY A 28 7.42 -21.22 -0.13
N LYS A 29 6.31 -21.96 -0.30
CA LYS A 29 5.02 -21.47 -0.77
C LYS A 29 4.33 -20.63 0.30
N SER A 30 3.46 -19.72 -0.12
CA SER A 30 2.53 -19.02 0.78
C SER A 30 1.64 -20.01 1.57
N SER A 31 1.20 -19.60 2.76
CA SER A 31 0.31 -20.39 3.63
C SER A 31 -1.05 -20.71 2.97
N ALA A 32 -1.55 -19.83 2.11
CA ALA A 32 -2.82 -20.01 1.41
C ALA A 32 -2.74 -21.07 0.30
N ALA A 33 -1.65 -21.09 -0.45
CA ALA A 33 -1.37 -22.07 -1.50
C ALA A 33 -1.30 -23.51 -0.99
N VAL A 34 -0.76 -23.70 0.21
CA VAL A 34 -0.66 -25.02 0.86
C VAL A 34 -2.06 -25.60 1.16
N ARG A 35 -3.09 -24.76 1.29
CA ARG A 35 -4.45 -25.16 1.68
C ARG A 35 -5.41 -25.41 0.51
N GLY A 36 -4.95 -25.30 -0.75
CA GLY A 36 -5.80 -25.51 -1.93
C GLY A 36 -6.97 -24.52 -2.05
N GLN A 37 -6.87 -23.37 -1.39
CA GLN A 37 -7.81 -22.25 -1.53
C GLN A 37 -7.35 -21.33 -2.66
N ALA A 38 -8.28 -20.55 -3.23
CA ALA A 38 -7.91 -19.48 -4.16
C ALA A 38 -6.87 -18.57 -3.51
N GLU A 39 -5.81 -18.23 -4.26
CA GLU A 39 -4.73 -17.38 -3.78
C GLU A 39 -5.32 -16.00 -3.38
N PRO A 40 -5.03 -15.50 -2.16
CA PRO A 40 -5.66 -14.26 -1.69
C PRO A 40 -5.10 -13.04 -2.42
N SER A 41 -5.98 -12.09 -2.71
CA SER A 41 -5.59 -10.78 -3.21
C SER A 41 -4.84 -9.98 -2.13
N ARG A 42 -3.87 -9.17 -2.55
CA ARG A 42 -3.09 -8.30 -1.67
C ARG A 42 -2.96 -6.91 -2.26
N LEU A 43 -2.86 -5.92 -1.39
CA LEU A 43 -2.78 -4.51 -1.75
C LEU A 43 -1.64 -3.84 -1.00
N ALA A 44 -0.73 -3.19 -1.74
CA ALA A 44 0.29 -2.33 -1.19
C ALA A 44 0.20 -0.93 -1.81
N CYS A 45 0.01 0.10 -0.99
CA CYS A 45 0.00 1.49 -1.45
C CYS A 45 1.21 2.24 -0.92
N PHE A 46 2.08 2.70 -1.80
CA PHE A 46 3.28 3.45 -1.50
C PHE A 46 3.12 4.91 -1.89
N TYR A 47 3.56 5.81 -1.03
CA TYR A 47 3.51 7.25 -1.26
C TYR A 47 4.89 7.86 -1.13
N ILE A 48 5.33 8.59 -2.15
CA ILE A 48 6.52 9.44 -2.09
C ILE A 48 6.07 10.89 -1.86
N PRO A 49 6.44 11.50 -0.73
CA PRO A 49 6.19 12.91 -0.49
C PRO A 49 7.21 13.83 -1.17
N GLY A 50 6.87 15.11 -1.28
CA GLY A 50 7.79 16.17 -1.73
C GLY A 50 7.84 16.31 -3.24
N ALA A 51 6.73 16.02 -3.93
CA ALA A 51 6.59 16.05 -5.39
C ALA A 51 7.66 15.22 -6.12
N ILE A 52 7.80 15.45 -7.42
CA ILE A 52 8.68 14.74 -8.37
C ILE A 52 9.28 15.76 -9.35
N ASN A 53 10.37 15.39 -10.05
CA ASN A 53 10.81 16.14 -11.21
C ASN A 53 9.98 15.73 -12.44
N HIS A 54 8.96 16.51 -12.79
CA HIS A 54 8.03 16.20 -13.88
C HIS A 54 8.69 16.04 -15.24
N TYR A 55 9.82 16.72 -15.49
CA TYR A 55 10.57 16.57 -16.74
C TYR A 55 11.12 15.16 -16.95
N ASN A 56 11.48 14.47 -15.86
CA ASN A 56 12.17 13.18 -15.89
C ASN A 56 11.33 12.03 -15.33
N TRP A 57 10.13 12.33 -14.81
CA TRP A 57 9.19 11.32 -14.31
C TRP A 57 8.25 10.81 -15.40
N PHE A 58 7.60 11.70 -16.15
CA PHE A 58 6.58 11.30 -17.13
C PHE A 58 7.21 10.85 -18.45
N PRO A 59 6.86 9.66 -18.98
CA PRO A 59 7.22 9.29 -20.34
C PRO A 59 6.61 10.25 -21.38
N GLN A 60 7.33 10.46 -22.49
CA GLN A 60 6.92 11.40 -23.53
C GLN A 60 5.92 10.79 -24.53
N ASP A 61 6.07 9.50 -24.77
CA ASP A 61 5.26 8.64 -25.64
C ASP A 61 4.34 7.72 -24.80
N THR A 62 3.27 7.22 -25.42
CA THR A 62 2.20 6.43 -24.77
C THR A 62 2.04 5.07 -25.43
N GLY A 63 1.35 4.14 -24.78
CA GLY A 63 1.15 2.77 -25.28
C GLY A 63 2.15 1.77 -24.69
N PHE A 64 2.19 0.54 -25.22
CA PHE A 64 3.00 -0.56 -24.68
C PHE A 64 4.52 -0.41 -24.91
N ASP A 65 4.91 0.23 -26.01
CA ASP A 65 6.33 0.40 -26.37
C ASP A 65 6.88 1.79 -25.99
N TYR A 66 6.32 2.42 -24.95
CA TYR A 66 6.75 3.74 -24.51
C TYR A 66 8.23 3.77 -24.06
N THR A 67 8.88 4.90 -24.22
CA THR A 67 10.24 5.14 -23.78
C THR A 67 10.24 5.36 -22.27
N ILE A 68 10.91 4.48 -21.53
CA ILE A 68 10.95 4.59 -20.07
C ILE A 68 11.66 5.89 -19.64
N SER A 69 11.04 6.61 -18.70
CA SER A 69 11.56 7.89 -18.21
C SER A 69 12.81 7.69 -17.34
N PRO A 70 13.69 8.70 -17.23
CA PRO A 70 14.90 8.60 -16.41
C PRO A 70 14.63 8.17 -14.95
N SER A 71 13.58 8.72 -14.31
CA SER A 71 13.23 8.35 -12.94
C SER A 71 12.74 6.90 -12.82
N HIS A 72 12.25 6.30 -13.91
CA HIS A 72 11.71 4.93 -13.93
C HIS A 72 12.72 3.86 -14.35
N GLN A 73 13.94 4.21 -14.76
CA GLN A 73 14.96 3.24 -15.22
C GLN A 73 15.11 2.01 -14.31
N PRO A 74 15.08 2.11 -12.97
CA PRO A 74 15.15 0.93 -12.11
C PRO A 74 14.00 -0.06 -12.28
N LEU A 75 12.85 0.34 -12.82
CA LEU A 75 11.70 -0.54 -13.04
C LEU A 75 11.77 -1.30 -14.36
N GLU A 76 12.70 -1.01 -15.27
CA GLU A 76 12.74 -1.62 -16.61
C GLU A 76 12.76 -3.15 -16.56
N ARG A 77 13.40 -3.76 -15.56
CA ARG A 77 13.40 -5.22 -15.34
C ARG A 77 12.02 -5.82 -15.05
N HIS A 78 11.03 -5.00 -14.71
CA HIS A 78 9.64 -5.38 -14.47
C HIS A 78 8.70 -4.84 -15.55
N ARG A 79 9.19 -4.52 -16.75
CA ARG A 79 8.42 -3.85 -17.82
C ARG A 79 7.01 -4.40 -18.03
N ASP A 80 6.86 -5.72 -18.03
CA ASP A 80 5.57 -6.40 -18.25
C ASP A 80 4.67 -6.49 -16.99
N HIS A 81 5.10 -5.89 -15.88
CA HIS A 81 4.44 -5.97 -14.57
C HIS A 81 4.11 -4.59 -13.98
N PHE A 82 4.34 -3.48 -14.69
CA PHE A 82 3.83 -2.18 -14.29
C PHE A 82 3.30 -1.35 -15.46
N SER A 83 2.47 -0.37 -15.13
CA SER A 83 1.99 0.68 -16.03
C SER A 83 2.21 2.04 -15.40
N VAL A 84 2.57 3.03 -16.22
CA VAL A 84 2.63 4.43 -15.80
C VAL A 84 1.31 5.09 -16.14
N LEU A 85 0.72 5.82 -15.19
CA LEU A 85 -0.51 6.58 -15.41
C LEU A 85 -0.25 8.06 -15.20
N THR A 86 -0.60 8.87 -16.20
CA THR A 86 -0.44 10.33 -16.20
C THR A 86 -1.81 10.97 -16.38
N SER A 87 -1.99 12.18 -15.85
CA SER A 87 -3.22 13.01 -16.00
C SER A 87 -4.39 12.67 -15.10
N LEU A 88 -4.29 11.66 -14.24
CA LEU A 88 -5.28 11.45 -13.17
C LEU A 88 -5.13 12.52 -12.09
N SER A 89 -6.25 12.98 -11.52
CA SER A 89 -6.27 14.02 -10.49
C SER A 89 -7.37 13.77 -9.46
N HIS A 90 -7.20 14.24 -8.22
CA HIS A 90 -8.34 14.39 -7.31
C HIS A 90 -9.18 15.59 -7.78
N ILE A 91 -10.49 15.40 -8.02
CA ILE A 91 -11.38 16.48 -8.50
C ILE A 91 -12.13 17.11 -7.34
N GLU A 92 -12.89 16.34 -6.56
CA GLU A 92 -13.54 16.84 -5.35
C GLU A 92 -12.55 17.02 -4.19
N GLY A 93 -11.54 16.16 -4.10
CA GLY A 93 -10.51 16.19 -3.06
C GLY A 93 -9.36 17.16 -3.29
N ARG A 94 -9.54 18.28 -3.98
CA ARG A 94 -8.45 19.24 -4.27
C ARG A 94 -8.01 20.00 -3.02
N ILE A 95 -6.90 19.55 -2.44
CA ILE A 95 -6.15 20.28 -1.41
C ILE A 95 -4.88 20.91 -1.99
N SER A 96 -4.35 21.92 -1.31
CA SER A 96 -3.15 22.66 -1.73
C SER A 96 -2.06 22.56 -0.67
N GLY A 97 -0.82 22.87 -1.08
CA GLY A 97 0.37 22.80 -0.26
C GLY A 97 0.75 21.37 0.11
N HIS A 98 1.49 21.20 1.21
CA HIS A 98 2.08 19.92 1.59
C HIS A 98 1.17 19.04 2.47
N LYS A 99 -0.11 18.91 2.08
CA LYS A 99 -1.14 18.18 2.83
C LYS A 99 -1.66 16.92 2.09
N HIS A 100 -1.00 16.50 1.03
CA HIS A 100 -1.48 15.42 0.16
C HIS A 100 -1.58 14.00 0.75
N PRO A 101 -0.83 13.61 1.81
CA PRO A 101 -1.08 12.36 2.50
C PRO A 101 -2.51 12.25 3.06
N TYR A 102 -3.19 13.39 3.27
CA TYR A 102 -4.55 13.39 3.79
C TYR A 102 -5.61 12.94 2.79
N ASN A 103 -5.41 13.19 1.49
CA ASN A 103 -6.39 12.88 0.45
C ASN A 103 -5.99 11.75 -0.49
N PHE A 104 -4.71 11.35 -0.50
CA PHE A 104 -4.16 10.41 -1.49
C PHE A 104 -5.02 9.15 -1.66
N LEU A 105 -5.39 8.47 -0.57
CA LEU A 105 -6.22 7.27 -0.61
C LEU A 105 -7.70 7.52 -0.30
N THR A 106 -8.13 8.75 -0.01
CA THR A 106 -9.53 9.04 0.35
C THR A 106 -10.34 9.65 -0.80
N GLY A 107 -9.68 10.35 -1.74
CA GLY A 107 -10.38 11.06 -2.81
C GLY A 107 -11.12 12.32 -2.37
N HIS A 108 -11.06 12.69 -1.08
CA HIS A 108 -11.90 13.74 -0.49
C HIS A 108 -11.10 14.85 0.19
N ASN A 109 -11.72 16.02 0.24
CA ASN A 109 -11.22 17.17 0.97
C ASN A 109 -11.30 16.96 2.48
N ILE A 110 -10.29 17.45 3.19
CA ILE A 110 -10.23 17.39 4.65
C ILE A 110 -11.32 18.29 5.23
N ALA A 111 -12.16 17.74 6.10
CA ALA A 111 -13.06 18.54 6.92
C ALA A 111 -12.27 19.14 8.09
N MET A 112 -12.00 20.44 8.02
CA MET A 112 -11.33 21.19 9.09
C MET A 112 -12.37 21.70 10.09
N THR A 113 -12.77 20.87 11.05
CA THR A 113 -13.52 21.34 12.22
C THR A 113 -12.52 21.87 13.26
N PRO A 114 -12.75 23.01 13.93
CA PRO A 114 -11.85 23.47 14.99
C PRO A 114 -11.59 22.37 16.02
N GLY A 115 -10.32 21.98 16.19
CA GLY A 115 -9.89 20.91 17.10
C GLY A 115 -9.99 19.48 16.57
N VAL A 116 -10.59 19.23 15.40
CA VAL A 116 -10.71 17.88 14.81
C VAL A 116 -10.49 17.92 13.29
N LEU A 117 -9.39 17.32 12.82
CA LEU A 117 -9.18 17.02 11.41
C LEU A 117 -9.76 15.64 11.10
N THR A 118 -10.76 15.58 10.23
CA THR A 118 -11.36 14.32 9.75
C THR A 118 -11.45 14.33 8.22
N ASN A 119 -11.46 13.16 7.61
CA ASN A 119 -11.71 13.00 6.17
C ASN A 119 -12.71 11.85 5.95
N SER A 120 -12.86 11.32 4.74
CA SER A 120 -13.57 10.06 4.51
C SER A 120 -12.69 8.85 4.84
N VAL A 121 -13.29 7.66 4.85
CA VAL A 121 -12.56 6.39 4.85
C VAL A 121 -11.61 6.30 3.66
N SER A 122 -10.42 5.73 3.86
CA SER A 122 -9.45 5.52 2.79
C SER A 122 -9.66 4.17 2.06
N MET A 123 -9.22 4.09 0.81
CA MET A 123 -9.40 2.94 -0.08
C MET A 123 -8.80 1.65 0.50
N ASP A 124 -7.63 1.72 1.13
CA ASP A 124 -6.98 0.59 1.80
C ASP A 124 -7.85 0.03 2.95
N GLN A 125 -8.50 0.91 3.71
CA GLN A 125 -9.39 0.50 4.81
C GLN A 125 -10.73 -0.04 4.30
N VAL A 126 -11.18 0.39 3.13
CA VAL A 126 -12.29 -0.27 2.44
C VAL A 126 -11.85 -1.66 2.00
N ALA A 127 -10.70 -1.79 1.32
CA ALA A 127 -10.16 -3.05 0.84
C ALA A 127 -9.96 -4.09 1.96
N ALA A 128 -9.42 -3.67 3.11
CA ALA A 128 -9.20 -4.52 4.28
C ALA A 128 -10.49 -5.19 4.80
N LYS A 129 -11.68 -4.62 4.52
CA LYS A 129 -12.96 -5.22 4.91
C LYS A 129 -13.39 -6.38 4.00
N TYR A 130 -12.94 -6.39 2.75
CA TYR A 130 -13.39 -7.32 1.71
C TYR A 130 -12.36 -8.43 1.42
N ILE A 131 -11.06 -8.13 1.55
CA ILE A 131 -9.96 -9.04 1.22
C ILE A 131 -9.88 -10.27 2.17
N GLY A 132 -10.68 -10.30 3.23
CA GLY A 132 -10.84 -11.44 4.13
C GLY A 132 -10.08 -11.32 5.45
N PRO A 133 -10.29 -12.26 6.39
CA PRO A 133 -9.74 -12.16 7.74
C PRO A 133 -8.23 -12.47 7.76
N THR A 134 -7.47 -11.58 8.38
CA THR A 134 -6.02 -11.69 8.63
C THR A 134 -5.71 -11.35 10.08
N TYR A 135 -4.48 -11.61 10.53
CA TYR A 135 -4.10 -11.31 11.91
C TYR A 135 -4.08 -9.79 12.16
N LEU A 136 -3.54 -9.03 11.22
CA LEU A 136 -3.72 -7.58 11.14
C LEU A 136 -4.55 -7.27 9.90
N PRO A 137 -5.72 -6.60 10.02
CA PRO A 137 -6.55 -6.25 8.87
C PRO A 137 -5.83 -5.39 7.84
N SER A 138 -4.98 -4.49 8.34
CA SER A 138 -4.11 -3.64 7.52
C SER A 138 -2.91 -3.20 8.35
N LEU A 139 -1.84 -2.79 7.69
CA LEU A 139 -0.64 -2.23 8.32
C LEU A 139 -0.32 -0.85 7.71
N ALA A 140 -0.31 0.18 8.56
CA ALA A 140 0.04 1.54 8.18
C ALA A 140 1.50 1.84 8.57
N LEU A 141 2.34 2.09 7.57
CA LEU A 141 3.78 2.31 7.71
C LEU A 141 4.16 3.70 7.24
N SER A 142 5.23 4.23 7.81
CA SER A 142 5.74 5.55 7.45
C SER A 142 7.23 5.68 7.71
N TRP A 143 7.85 6.72 7.15
CA TRP A 143 9.21 7.15 7.51
C TRP A 143 9.28 7.74 8.94
N THR A 144 8.23 8.45 9.36
CA THR A 144 8.09 8.96 10.74
C THR A 144 6.80 8.45 11.35
N SER A 145 6.88 7.82 12.53
CA SER A 145 5.69 7.37 13.26
C SER A 145 4.74 8.51 13.58
N GLY A 146 3.43 8.29 13.48
CA GLY A 146 2.43 9.26 13.90
C GLY A 146 1.14 9.29 13.07
N VAL A 147 0.38 10.36 13.27
CA VAL A 147 -0.87 10.69 12.57
C VAL A 147 -0.68 11.91 11.66
N GLY A 148 -1.74 12.37 11.02
CA GLY A 148 -1.70 13.51 10.10
C GLY A 148 -0.97 13.16 8.80
N ALA A 149 -0.02 14.01 8.40
CA ALA A 149 0.75 13.81 7.18
C ALA A 149 1.69 12.58 7.20
N ALA A 150 1.85 11.93 8.35
CA ALA A 150 2.60 10.68 8.47
C ALA A 150 1.84 9.48 7.89
N THR A 151 0.50 9.52 7.85
CA THR A 151 -0.34 8.37 7.47
C THR A 151 -1.26 8.68 6.29
N LEU A 152 -1.47 7.65 5.47
CA LEU A 152 -2.43 7.67 4.34
C LEU A 152 -3.79 7.09 4.74
N SER A 153 -3.81 6.31 5.82
CA SER A 153 -4.92 5.42 6.18
C SER A 153 -5.87 6.10 7.15
N ARG A 154 -7.17 6.03 6.85
CA ARG A 154 -8.27 6.60 7.64
C ARG A 154 -9.38 5.58 7.80
N ASN A 155 -9.81 5.40 9.05
CA ASN A 155 -10.87 4.46 9.37
C ASN A 155 -12.24 4.93 8.85
N ALA A 156 -13.29 4.14 9.10
CA ALA A 156 -14.66 4.45 8.66
C ALA A 156 -15.22 5.78 9.19
N LEU A 157 -14.67 6.31 10.29
CA LEU A 157 -15.04 7.60 10.87
C LEU A 157 -14.18 8.76 10.35
N GLY A 158 -13.27 8.50 9.41
CA GLY A 158 -12.40 9.54 8.88
C GLY A 158 -11.20 9.90 9.75
N VAL A 159 -10.97 9.12 10.81
CA VAL A 159 -9.89 9.36 11.78
C VAL A 159 -8.63 8.65 11.30
N ASP A 160 -7.50 9.33 11.43
CA ASP A 160 -6.18 8.82 11.09
C ASP A 160 -5.88 7.51 11.83
N ILE A 161 -5.40 6.52 11.07
CA ILE A 161 -4.79 5.31 11.63
C ILE A 161 -3.29 5.60 11.81
N PRO A 162 -2.76 5.56 13.04
CA PRO A 162 -1.36 5.87 13.28
C PRO A 162 -0.43 4.95 12.47
N ALA A 163 0.50 5.56 11.74
CA ALA A 163 1.55 4.84 11.02
C ALA A 163 2.77 4.65 11.92
N THR A 164 3.52 3.58 11.70
CA THR A 164 4.77 3.29 12.42
C THR A 164 5.97 3.25 11.47
N ASN A 165 7.11 3.71 11.96
CA ASN A 165 8.42 3.59 11.31
C ASN A 165 9.35 2.58 12.00
N ASP A 166 8.87 1.88 13.04
CA ASP A 166 9.67 0.94 13.81
C ASP A 166 9.51 -0.48 13.25
N TYR A 167 10.54 -0.96 12.54
CA TYR A 167 10.60 -2.30 11.93
C TYR A 167 10.49 -3.43 12.98
N ARG A 168 10.98 -3.22 14.21
CA ARG A 168 10.89 -4.21 15.30
C ARG A 168 9.46 -4.27 15.81
N ALA A 169 8.84 -3.11 16.04
CA ALA A 169 7.43 -3.05 16.41
C ALA A 169 6.54 -3.66 15.32
N VAL A 170 6.85 -3.45 14.04
CA VAL A 170 6.15 -4.10 12.92
C VAL A 170 6.27 -5.62 12.99
N PHE A 171 7.48 -6.15 13.15
CA PHE A 171 7.72 -7.57 13.26
C PHE A 171 6.96 -8.19 14.45
N GLU A 172 7.10 -7.60 15.64
CA GLU A 172 6.43 -8.08 16.86
C GLU A 172 4.90 -8.00 16.78
N ASN A 173 4.37 -6.97 16.09
CA ASN A 173 2.94 -6.81 15.86
C ASN A 173 2.39 -7.79 14.83
N LEU A 174 3.17 -8.19 13.82
CA LEU A 174 2.77 -9.18 12.82
C LEU A 174 2.93 -10.60 13.33
N PHE A 175 4.01 -10.89 14.07
CA PHE A 175 4.43 -12.23 14.41
C PHE A 175 4.50 -12.40 15.94
N PRO A 176 3.39 -12.82 16.59
CA PRO A 176 3.36 -13.03 18.02
C PRO A 176 4.37 -14.12 18.42
N PRO A 177 4.99 -14.07 19.62
CA PRO A 177 6.11 -14.94 19.96
C PRO A 177 5.82 -16.44 19.82
N ALA A 178 6.83 -17.22 19.44
CA ALA A 178 6.70 -18.66 19.22
C ALA A 178 6.52 -19.46 20.52
N ASP A 179 6.92 -18.91 21.67
CA ASP A 179 6.80 -19.57 22.96
C ASP A 179 5.33 -19.82 23.37
N SER A 180 5.03 -21.04 23.79
CA SER A 180 3.67 -21.46 24.13
C SER A 180 3.06 -20.69 25.32
N ALA A 181 3.86 -20.27 26.29
CA ALA A 181 3.39 -19.48 27.42
C ALA A 181 3.10 -18.03 27.00
N GLN A 182 3.95 -17.45 26.16
CA GLN A 182 3.73 -16.13 25.56
C GLN A 182 2.50 -16.11 24.64
N LEU A 183 2.30 -17.16 23.83
CA LEU A 183 1.09 -17.32 23.01
C LEU A 183 -0.17 -17.40 23.88
N LYS A 184 -0.12 -18.14 24.99
CA LYS A 184 -1.24 -18.22 25.96
C LYS A 184 -1.55 -16.86 26.57
N GLN A 185 -0.52 -16.07 26.90
CA GLN A 185 -0.68 -14.71 27.41
C GLN A 185 -1.29 -13.76 26.35
N ALA A 186 -0.87 -13.87 25.09
CA ALA A 186 -1.43 -13.10 23.99
C ALA A 186 -2.93 -13.42 23.79
N ARG A 187 -3.32 -14.70 23.84
CA ARG A 187 -4.74 -15.09 23.78
C ARG A 187 -5.54 -14.59 24.98
N ALA A 188 -4.98 -14.67 26.20
CA ALA A 188 -5.64 -14.14 27.40
C ALA A 188 -5.92 -12.63 27.28
N ARG A 189 -5.01 -11.87 26.65
CA ARG A 189 -5.24 -10.44 26.37
C ARG A 189 -6.40 -10.21 25.41
N VAL A 190 -6.52 -11.03 24.36
CA VAL A 190 -7.63 -10.95 23.41
C VAL A 190 -8.97 -11.22 24.11
N VAL A 191 -9.04 -12.24 24.97
CA VAL A 191 -10.23 -12.56 25.78
C VAL A 191 -10.61 -11.41 26.71
N LEU A 192 -9.63 -10.81 27.39
CA LEU A 192 -9.86 -9.65 28.25
C LEU A 192 -10.41 -8.46 27.47
N ASN A 193 -9.82 -8.15 26.31
CA ASN A 193 -10.27 -7.03 25.47
C ASN A 193 -11.72 -7.23 25.00
N ARG A 194 -12.13 -8.46 24.67
CA ARG A 194 -13.52 -8.78 24.33
C ARG A 194 -14.47 -8.47 25.50
N SER A 195 -14.13 -8.90 26.71
CA SER A 195 -14.94 -8.62 27.90
C SER A 195 -15.09 -7.12 28.19
N ILE A 196 -14.06 -6.32 27.91
CA ILE A 196 -14.11 -4.86 28.06
C ILE A 196 -15.07 -4.26 27.01
N LEU A 197 -15.01 -4.73 25.76
CA LEU A 197 -15.89 -4.27 24.68
C LEU A 197 -17.35 -4.66 24.93
N ASP A 198 -17.61 -5.86 25.44
CA ASP A 198 -18.96 -6.31 25.81
C ASP A 198 -19.58 -5.38 26.87
N THR A 199 -18.80 -5.02 27.89
CA THR A 199 -19.21 -4.05 28.92
C THR A 199 -19.52 -2.69 28.30
N ALA A 200 -18.59 -2.14 27.51
CA ALA A 200 -18.77 -0.84 26.85
C ALA A 200 -19.99 -0.81 25.92
N THR A 201 -20.24 -1.89 25.18
CA THR A 201 -21.41 -2.05 24.31
C THR A 201 -22.73 -2.00 25.09
N ASN A 202 -22.78 -2.62 26.27
CA ASN A 202 -23.98 -2.58 27.12
C ASN A 202 -24.24 -1.17 27.67
N ASP A 203 -23.20 -0.49 28.15
CA ASP A 203 -23.31 0.89 28.65
C ASP A 203 -23.81 1.86 27.57
N VAL A 204 -23.29 1.72 26.34
CA VAL A 204 -23.72 2.55 25.20
C VAL A 204 -25.18 2.29 24.84
N LYS A 205 -25.63 1.02 24.87
CA LYS A 205 -27.04 0.67 24.60
C LYS A 205 -27.98 1.26 25.63
N ASP A 206 -27.58 1.28 26.90
CA ASP A 206 -28.39 1.87 27.97
C ASP A 206 -28.46 3.39 27.84
N LEU A 207 -27.34 4.05 27.52
CA LEU A 207 -27.32 5.47 27.19
C LEU A 207 -28.21 5.79 25.98
N GLN A 208 -28.18 4.97 24.94
CA GLN A 208 -28.95 5.17 23.71
C GLN A 208 -30.47 5.23 23.96
N ARG A 209 -30.98 4.52 24.98
CA ARG A 209 -32.40 4.57 25.38
C ARG A 209 -32.83 5.94 25.93
N GLN A 210 -31.87 6.75 26.38
CA GLN A 210 -32.10 8.07 26.98
C GLN A 210 -31.86 9.22 25.99
N LEU A 211 -31.31 8.94 24.80
CA LEU A 211 -30.91 9.95 23.81
C LEU A 211 -32.01 10.26 22.79
N GLY A 212 -31.98 11.49 22.25
CA GLY A 212 -32.81 11.90 21.13
C GLY A 212 -32.37 11.26 19.79
N ARG A 213 -33.24 11.27 18.78
CA ARG A 213 -33.03 10.57 17.49
C ARG A 213 -31.72 10.93 16.76
N ALA A 214 -31.25 12.18 16.87
CA ALA A 214 -30.01 12.61 16.23
C ALA A 214 -28.77 11.98 16.88
N ASP A 215 -28.74 11.93 18.21
CA ASP A 215 -27.62 11.35 18.96
C ASP A 215 -27.64 9.82 18.93
N GLN A 216 -28.83 9.21 18.85
CA GLN A 216 -28.95 7.76 18.60
C GLN A 216 -28.28 7.34 17.29
N ARG A 217 -28.32 8.17 16.23
CA ARG A 217 -27.61 7.88 14.97
C ARG A 217 -26.09 7.88 15.15
N ARG A 218 -25.55 8.84 15.91
CA ARG A 218 -24.11 8.89 16.23
C ARG A 218 -23.69 7.70 17.09
N MET A 219 -24.50 7.33 18.07
CA MET A 219 -24.22 6.14 18.90
C MET A 219 -24.29 4.84 18.11
N ASN A 220 -25.16 4.73 17.12
CA ASN A 220 -25.15 3.58 16.20
C ASN A 220 -23.83 3.47 15.42
N GLN A 221 -23.29 4.59 14.90
CA GLN A 221 -21.99 4.59 14.23
C GLN A 221 -20.84 4.17 15.15
N TYR A 222 -20.91 4.57 16.43
CA TYR A 222 -19.95 4.15 17.43
C TYR A 222 -20.07 2.65 17.76
N LEU A 223 -21.29 2.13 17.94
CA LEU A 223 -21.55 0.70 18.15
C LEU A 223 -21.08 -0.15 16.97
N ASP A 224 -21.28 0.32 15.73
CA ASP A 224 -20.78 -0.38 14.55
C ASP A 224 -19.24 -0.41 14.50
N SER A 225 -18.59 0.65 14.97
CA SER A 225 -17.13 0.67 15.15
C SER A 225 -16.65 -0.31 16.21
N ILE A 226 -17.38 -0.46 17.33
CA ILE A 226 -17.06 -1.46 18.36
C ILE A 226 -17.19 -2.89 17.81
N ARG A 227 -18.28 -3.19 17.09
CA ARG A 227 -18.49 -4.50 16.44
C ARG A 227 -17.36 -4.85 15.47
N GLU A 228 -16.85 -3.86 14.75
CA GLU A 228 -15.69 -4.06 13.87
C GLU A 228 -14.44 -4.46 14.66
N VAL A 229 -14.20 -3.84 15.82
CA VAL A 229 -13.09 -4.22 16.71
C VAL A 229 -13.28 -5.63 17.27
N GLU A 230 -14.49 -5.98 17.72
CA GLU A 230 -14.81 -7.33 18.19
C GLU A 230 -14.56 -8.39 17.12
N LYS A 231 -15.01 -8.14 15.88
CA LYS A 231 -14.75 -9.04 14.74
C LYS A 231 -13.25 -9.25 14.53
N ARG A 232 -12.45 -8.18 14.54
CA ARG A 232 -10.99 -8.27 14.40
C ARG A 232 -10.34 -9.07 15.52
N LEU A 233 -10.83 -8.95 16.76
CA LEU A 233 -10.34 -9.76 17.89
C LEU A 233 -10.65 -11.25 17.71
N ASN A 234 -11.85 -11.57 17.20
CA ASN A 234 -12.23 -12.95 16.89
C ASN A 234 -11.36 -13.55 15.77
N ASP A 235 -11.13 -12.80 14.70
CA ASP A 235 -10.27 -13.23 13.58
C ASP A 235 -8.83 -13.47 14.06
N ARG A 236 -8.29 -12.57 14.90
CA ARG A 236 -6.98 -12.74 15.53
C ARG A 236 -6.88 -13.99 16.38
N ASP A 237 -7.86 -14.24 17.25
CA ASP A 237 -7.88 -15.44 18.09
C ASP A 237 -7.97 -16.71 17.24
N ALA A 238 -8.80 -16.72 16.19
CA ALA A 238 -8.92 -17.84 15.27
C ALA A 238 -7.64 -18.11 14.47
N ILE A 239 -6.89 -17.07 14.10
CA ILE A 239 -5.59 -17.22 13.43
C ILE A 239 -4.53 -17.72 14.42
N LEU A 240 -4.48 -17.15 15.62
CA LEU A 240 -3.62 -17.64 16.70
C LEU A 240 -3.94 -19.09 17.07
N ALA A 241 -5.20 -19.51 16.98
CA ALA A 241 -5.66 -20.88 17.21
C ALA A 241 -4.97 -21.89 16.29
N LYS A 242 -4.68 -21.49 15.04
CA LYS A 242 -3.99 -22.31 14.03
C LYS A 242 -2.48 -22.39 14.24
N GLY A 243 -1.93 -21.57 15.15
CA GLY A 243 -0.49 -21.48 15.40
C GLY A 243 0.19 -20.39 14.56
N ARG A 244 1.39 -19.99 14.98
CA ARG A 244 2.23 -19.02 14.27
C ARG A 244 2.63 -19.60 12.90
N PRO A 245 2.58 -18.82 11.80
CA PRO A 245 3.12 -19.25 10.52
C PRO A 245 4.58 -19.68 10.65
N GLN A 246 4.96 -20.72 9.92
CA GLN A 246 6.34 -21.19 9.86
C GLN A 246 7.11 -20.38 8.82
N PHE A 247 8.26 -19.82 9.23
CA PHE A 247 9.21 -19.12 8.36
C PHE A 247 10.59 -19.16 9.03
N ASP A 248 11.65 -18.91 8.25
CA ASP A 248 13.01 -18.80 8.79
C ASP A 248 13.18 -17.48 9.54
N GLU A 249 12.88 -17.48 10.84
CA GLU A 249 13.00 -16.30 11.70
C GLU A 249 14.43 -15.77 11.79
N ALA A 250 15.46 -16.62 11.63
CA ALA A 250 16.86 -16.18 11.64
C ALA A 250 17.24 -15.38 10.39
N SER A 251 16.49 -15.55 9.29
CA SER A 251 16.66 -14.75 8.07
C SER A 251 16.00 -13.37 8.14
N VAL A 252 15.11 -13.14 9.12
CA VAL A 252 14.37 -11.88 9.22
C VAL A 252 15.25 -10.80 9.84
N ARG A 253 15.53 -9.77 9.05
CA ARG A 253 16.26 -8.60 9.54
C ARG A 253 15.27 -7.67 10.26
N THR A 254 15.48 -7.49 11.56
CA THR A 254 14.71 -6.52 12.37
C THR A 254 15.58 -5.41 12.92
N GLU A 255 16.78 -5.20 12.36
CA GLU A 255 17.68 -4.11 12.71
C GLU A 255 18.52 -3.71 11.48
N PRO A 256 18.69 -2.41 11.22
CA PRO A 256 19.59 -1.91 10.18
C PRO A 256 21.04 -1.96 10.69
N LYS A 257 21.95 -2.24 9.77
CA LYS A 257 23.40 -2.09 9.92
C LYS A 257 23.77 -0.60 10.09
N ASN A 258 23.11 0.28 9.34
CA ASN A 258 23.25 1.72 9.42
C ASN A 258 21.89 2.39 9.66
N LYS A 259 21.66 2.85 10.90
CA LYS A 259 20.41 3.55 11.28
C LYS A 259 20.14 4.85 10.52
N SER A 260 21.17 5.43 9.89
CA SER A 260 21.04 6.63 9.07
C SER A 260 20.81 6.32 7.59
N SER A 261 20.83 5.04 7.18
CA SER A 261 20.57 4.65 5.79
C SER A 261 19.07 4.64 5.53
N MET A 262 18.64 5.49 4.59
CA MET A 262 17.27 5.48 4.08
C MET A 262 17.03 4.22 3.25
N GLN A 263 18.01 3.79 2.44
CA GLN A 263 17.88 2.57 1.63
C GLN A 263 17.58 1.38 2.53
N GLU A 264 18.42 1.16 3.54
CA GLU A 264 18.26 0.02 4.43
C GLU A 264 16.94 0.07 5.21
N HIS A 265 16.50 1.24 5.65
CA HIS A 265 15.20 1.40 6.30
C HIS A 265 14.04 0.99 5.39
N LEU A 266 14.04 1.46 4.14
CA LEU A 266 12.97 1.17 3.17
C LEU A 266 12.96 -0.32 2.78
N GLU A 267 14.13 -0.89 2.47
CA GLU A 267 14.27 -2.30 2.12
C GLU A 267 13.82 -3.22 3.27
N LEU A 268 14.18 -2.92 4.52
CA LEU A 268 13.73 -3.68 5.70
C LEU A 268 12.21 -3.66 5.86
N MET A 269 11.58 -2.50 5.70
CA MET A 269 10.12 -2.42 5.75
C MET A 269 9.49 -3.21 4.60
N MET A 270 10.04 -3.13 3.39
CA MET A 270 9.56 -3.87 2.22
C MET A 270 9.72 -5.39 2.36
N ASP A 271 10.80 -5.86 2.99
CA ASP A 271 10.99 -7.27 3.33
C ASP A 271 9.94 -7.75 4.34
N LEU A 272 9.63 -6.95 5.36
CA LEU A 272 8.56 -7.25 6.32
C LEU A 272 7.18 -7.27 5.66
N ILE A 273 6.92 -6.38 4.70
CA ILE A 273 5.68 -6.38 3.90
C ILE A 273 5.58 -7.70 3.11
N ALA A 274 6.63 -8.06 2.37
CA ALA A 274 6.66 -9.28 1.58
C ALA A 274 6.47 -10.54 2.46
N LEU A 275 7.12 -10.59 3.62
CA LEU A 275 6.94 -11.67 4.59
C LEU A 275 5.51 -11.72 5.15
N ALA A 276 4.93 -10.57 5.47
CA ALA A 276 3.55 -10.49 5.97
C ALA A 276 2.53 -11.00 4.93
N PHE A 277 2.78 -10.71 3.66
CA PHE A 277 1.99 -11.18 2.52
C PHE A 277 2.18 -12.69 2.27
N GLN A 278 3.42 -13.18 2.35
CA GLN A 278 3.76 -14.60 2.20
C GLN A 278 3.09 -15.47 3.29
N THR A 279 3.14 -14.98 4.52
CA THR A 279 2.62 -15.67 5.71
C THR A 279 1.13 -15.43 5.95
N ASP A 280 0.50 -14.58 5.14
CA ASP A 280 -0.92 -14.24 5.22
C ASP A 280 -1.33 -13.55 6.55
N MET A 281 -0.37 -12.87 7.19
CA MET A 281 -0.61 -12.15 8.45
C MET A 281 -1.28 -10.80 8.25
N THR A 282 -1.07 -10.19 7.09
CA THR A 282 -1.89 -9.09 6.57
C THR A 282 -1.91 -9.17 5.04
N ARG A 283 -2.92 -8.55 4.43
CA ARG A 283 -3.05 -8.46 2.95
C ARG A 283 -3.14 -7.03 2.47
N VAL A 284 -3.17 -6.04 3.37
CA VAL A 284 -3.29 -4.63 3.03
C VAL A 284 -2.21 -3.83 3.76
N VAL A 285 -1.38 -3.13 2.99
CA VAL A 285 -0.32 -2.28 3.52
C VAL A 285 -0.39 -0.89 2.89
N THR A 286 -0.17 0.13 3.70
CA THR A 286 0.17 1.47 3.23
C THR A 286 1.55 1.85 3.73
N PHE A 287 2.37 2.49 2.90
CA PHE A 287 3.71 2.94 3.28
C PHE A 287 4.01 4.34 2.73
N ASN A 288 4.09 5.32 3.62
CA ASN A 288 4.49 6.68 3.31
C ASN A 288 6.00 6.88 3.53
N THR A 289 6.79 7.07 2.47
CA THR A 289 8.26 7.04 2.54
C THR A 289 8.91 8.34 3.04
N GLY A 290 8.12 9.31 3.50
CA GLY A 290 8.63 10.57 4.06
C GLY A 290 7.53 11.48 4.61
N ASN A 291 7.72 12.80 4.54
CA ASN A 291 6.69 13.79 4.80
C ASN A 291 6.75 14.91 3.73
N GLU A 292 5.59 15.41 3.32
CA GLU A 292 5.46 16.42 2.25
C GLU A 292 6.14 17.75 2.59
N GLY A 293 5.98 18.21 3.83
CA GLY A 293 6.57 19.45 4.30
C GLY A 293 8.02 19.28 4.75
N THR A 294 8.46 18.04 4.94
CA THR A 294 9.81 17.66 5.37
C THR A 294 10.16 16.27 4.82
N GLY A 295 11.06 16.16 3.85
CA GLY A 295 11.47 14.86 3.31
C GLY A 295 12.86 14.45 3.79
N PRO A 296 13.17 13.16 4.01
CA PRO A 296 14.55 12.77 4.29
C PRO A 296 15.49 13.18 3.14
N ALA A 297 16.68 13.65 3.51
CA ALA A 297 17.80 13.69 2.58
C ALA A 297 18.28 12.26 2.28
N VAL A 298 19.04 12.09 1.20
CA VAL A 298 19.63 10.79 0.83
C VAL A 298 21.16 10.93 0.67
N PRO A 299 21.92 11.06 1.77
CA PRO A 299 23.37 11.24 1.71
C PRO A 299 24.10 10.10 1.02
N GLU A 300 23.52 8.90 1.03
CA GLU A 300 24.03 7.68 0.38
C GLU A 300 24.25 7.84 -1.13
N ILE A 301 23.47 8.72 -1.77
CA ILE A 301 23.64 9.08 -3.19
C ILE A 301 24.29 10.47 -3.37
N GLY A 302 24.88 11.02 -2.32
CA GLY A 302 25.52 12.33 -2.32
C GLY A 302 24.55 13.51 -2.27
N ILE A 303 23.31 13.31 -1.81
CA ILE A 303 22.30 14.37 -1.71
C ILE A 303 22.04 14.67 -0.23
N SER A 304 22.59 15.77 0.26
CA SER A 304 22.44 16.20 1.66
C SER A 304 21.23 17.10 1.90
N ARG A 305 20.64 17.66 0.84
CA ARG A 305 19.44 18.50 0.91
C ARG A 305 18.20 17.63 1.11
N ASP A 306 17.27 18.10 1.94
CA ASP A 306 15.99 17.45 2.14
C ASP A 306 15.14 17.48 0.85
N ARG A 307 14.31 16.45 0.64
CA ARG A 307 13.52 16.30 -0.59
C ARG A 307 12.53 17.43 -0.82
N HIS A 308 11.94 17.99 0.25
CA HIS A 308 11.02 19.12 0.14
C HIS A 308 11.74 20.34 -0.47
N SER A 309 12.91 20.68 0.03
CA SER A 309 13.74 21.77 -0.52
C SER A 309 14.19 21.53 -1.96
N LEU A 310 14.40 20.27 -2.38
CA LEU A 310 14.70 19.95 -3.79
C LEU A 310 13.50 20.22 -4.71
N SER A 311 12.28 20.02 -4.21
CA SER A 311 11.03 20.23 -4.97
C SER A 311 10.74 21.71 -5.26
N HIS A 312 11.24 22.62 -4.42
CA HIS A 312 11.21 24.08 -4.61
C HIS A 312 12.39 24.56 -5.46
N HIS A 313 12.61 23.91 -6.60
CA HIS A 313 13.78 24.10 -7.44
C HIS A 313 13.84 25.46 -8.16
N ASN A 314 12.72 26.18 -8.31
CA ASN A 314 12.62 27.47 -9.01
C ASN A 314 13.31 27.52 -10.39
N GLY A 315 13.30 26.40 -11.12
CA GLY A 315 13.98 26.24 -12.41
C GLY A 315 15.50 25.99 -12.34
N ASP A 316 16.09 25.89 -11.16
CA ASP A 316 17.50 25.58 -10.97
C ASP A 316 17.84 24.17 -11.49
N LYS A 317 18.84 24.10 -12.37
CA LYS A 317 19.23 22.85 -13.05
C LYS A 317 19.89 21.84 -12.13
N ASP A 318 20.66 22.30 -11.14
CA ASP A 318 21.34 21.42 -10.19
C ASP A 318 20.31 20.79 -9.22
N LEU A 319 19.38 21.61 -8.71
CA LEU A 319 18.28 21.09 -7.88
C LEU A 319 17.39 20.10 -8.65
N LEU A 320 17.08 20.38 -9.91
CA LEU A 320 16.34 19.45 -10.78
C LEU A 320 17.08 18.13 -11.01
N GLN A 321 18.40 18.18 -11.22
CA GLN A 321 19.23 16.97 -11.38
C GLN A 321 19.28 16.16 -10.09
N GLN A 322 19.46 16.81 -8.94
CA GLN A 322 19.40 16.15 -7.64
C GLN A 322 18.02 15.55 -7.37
N LEU A 323 16.93 16.27 -7.70
CA LEU A 323 15.57 15.75 -7.57
C LEU A 323 15.34 14.50 -8.44
N THR A 324 15.80 14.48 -9.69
CA THR A 324 15.73 13.27 -10.54
C THR A 324 16.48 12.09 -9.92
N ARG A 325 17.68 12.31 -9.38
CA ARG A 325 18.45 11.24 -8.72
C ARG A 325 17.75 10.76 -7.45
N SER A 326 17.07 11.65 -6.73
CA SER A 326 16.21 11.30 -5.59
C SER A 326 14.98 10.48 -6.02
N ASP A 327 14.33 10.86 -7.12
CA ASP A 327 13.20 10.11 -7.70
C ASP A 327 13.64 8.71 -8.12
N GLU A 328 14.72 8.61 -8.89
CA GLU A 328 15.30 7.33 -9.33
C GLU A 328 15.67 6.44 -8.12
N PHE A 329 16.22 7.01 -7.05
CA PHE A 329 16.49 6.27 -5.82
C PHE A 329 15.23 5.70 -5.17
N ASN A 330 14.16 6.48 -5.05
CA ASN A 330 12.90 6.01 -4.46
C ASN A 330 12.25 4.93 -5.35
N VAL A 331 12.31 5.11 -6.67
CA VAL A 331 11.80 4.13 -7.64
C VAL A 331 12.63 2.85 -7.61
N ARG A 332 13.94 2.94 -7.37
CA ARG A 332 14.80 1.77 -7.15
C ARG A 332 14.36 0.94 -5.93
N GLN A 333 13.93 1.58 -4.85
CA GLN A 333 13.39 0.86 -3.69
C GLN A 333 12.06 0.19 -4.02
N PHE A 334 11.19 0.86 -4.76
CA PHE A 334 9.95 0.24 -5.23
C PHE A 334 10.22 -0.96 -6.16
N ALA A 335 11.21 -0.86 -7.04
CA ALA A 335 11.65 -1.96 -7.88
C ALA A 335 12.21 -3.13 -7.04
N TYR A 336 12.97 -2.85 -5.97
CA TYR A 336 13.39 -3.87 -5.00
C TYR A 336 12.19 -4.62 -4.41
N PHE A 337 11.13 -3.91 -4.01
CA PHE A 337 9.91 -4.56 -3.53
C PHE A 337 9.28 -5.50 -4.58
N LEU A 338 9.23 -5.08 -5.85
CA LEU A 338 8.73 -5.93 -6.94
C LEU A 338 9.62 -7.16 -7.17
N ASP A 339 10.95 -7.04 -7.02
CA ASP A 339 11.86 -8.19 -7.02
C ASP A 339 11.50 -9.18 -5.90
N ARG A 340 11.32 -8.68 -4.67
CA ARG A 340 10.92 -9.53 -3.53
C ARG A 340 9.61 -10.27 -3.80
N LEU A 341 8.60 -9.60 -4.35
CA LEU A 341 7.33 -10.23 -4.71
C LEU A 341 7.47 -11.25 -5.87
N SER A 342 8.43 -11.05 -6.77
CA SER A 342 8.71 -11.97 -7.88
C SER A 342 9.42 -13.24 -7.41
N GLU A 343 10.24 -13.15 -6.36
CA GLU A 343 10.97 -14.28 -5.79
C GLU A 343 10.10 -15.17 -4.90
N VAL A 344 9.15 -14.58 -4.16
CA VAL A 344 8.26 -15.31 -3.27
C VAL A 344 7.17 -16.02 -4.06
N ARG A 345 6.93 -17.31 -3.78
CA ARG A 345 5.89 -18.10 -4.45
C ARG A 345 4.55 -18.00 -3.74
N ASP A 346 3.50 -17.71 -4.52
CA ASP A 346 2.11 -17.84 -4.11
C ASP A 346 1.39 -18.79 -5.06
N GLY A 347 1.07 -19.98 -4.56
CA GLY A 347 0.50 -21.07 -5.34
C GLY A 347 1.40 -21.50 -6.49
N ASP A 348 0.90 -21.31 -7.71
CA ASP A 348 1.60 -21.68 -8.93
C ASP A 348 2.38 -20.51 -9.55
N GLY A 349 2.25 -19.30 -9.00
CA GLY A 349 2.89 -18.08 -9.51
C GLY A 349 3.79 -17.38 -8.49
N PRO A 350 4.47 -16.30 -8.89
CA PRO A 350 5.03 -15.34 -7.95
C PRO A 350 3.92 -14.63 -7.16
N LEU A 351 4.25 -14.19 -5.94
CA LEU A 351 3.38 -13.38 -5.08
C LEU A 351 2.97 -12.07 -5.77
N LEU A 352 3.82 -11.57 -6.68
CA LEU A 352 3.55 -10.41 -7.54
C LEU A 352 2.24 -10.55 -8.34
N ASP A 353 1.89 -11.75 -8.81
CA ASP A 353 0.70 -11.97 -9.63
C ASP A 353 -0.61 -11.73 -8.86
N THR A 354 -0.56 -11.86 -7.54
CA THR A 354 -1.71 -11.70 -6.62
C THR A 354 -1.64 -10.44 -5.78
N THR A 355 -0.65 -9.58 -6.04
CA THR A 355 -0.42 -8.35 -5.27
C THR A 355 -0.54 -7.13 -6.17
N VAL A 356 -1.52 -6.27 -5.90
CA VAL A 356 -1.64 -4.97 -6.56
C VAL A 356 -0.82 -3.94 -5.78
N SER A 357 0.09 -3.27 -6.46
CA SER A 357 0.93 -2.22 -5.87
C SER A 357 0.66 -0.88 -6.54
N LEU A 358 0.19 0.09 -5.77
CA LEU A 358 0.00 1.48 -6.21
C LEU A 358 1.13 2.33 -5.63
N TYR A 359 1.86 3.04 -6.49
CA TYR A 359 2.99 3.87 -6.11
C TYR A 359 2.83 5.27 -6.71
N GLY A 360 3.08 6.32 -5.93
CA GLY A 360 3.06 7.67 -6.48
C GLY A 360 3.16 8.79 -5.48
N SER A 361 2.83 9.99 -5.92
CA SER A 361 2.80 11.21 -5.10
C SER A 361 1.49 11.98 -5.32
N GLY A 362 1.14 12.82 -4.35
CA GLY A 362 -0.01 13.72 -4.45
C GLY A 362 0.32 15.07 -5.11
N LEU A 363 1.59 15.29 -5.46
CA LEU A 363 2.07 16.47 -6.17
C LEU A 363 2.84 16.06 -7.42
N SER A 364 2.46 16.63 -8.56
CA SER A 364 3.16 16.46 -9.84
C SER A 364 4.19 17.55 -10.10
N TYR A 365 4.05 18.72 -9.46
CA TYR A 365 4.96 19.84 -9.62
C TYR A 365 5.22 20.54 -8.29
N GLY A 366 6.42 20.36 -7.72
CA GLY A 366 6.75 20.84 -6.37
C GLY A 366 6.75 22.36 -6.23
N ASN A 367 7.38 23.07 -7.17
CA ASN A 367 7.72 24.49 -7.05
C ASN A 367 6.50 25.43 -6.87
N SER A 368 5.35 25.08 -7.44
CA SER A 368 4.09 25.83 -7.27
C SER A 368 2.92 24.94 -6.83
N HIS A 369 3.21 23.76 -6.26
CA HIS A 369 2.23 22.80 -5.75
C HIS A 369 1.18 22.38 -6.80
N GLY A 370 1.63 21.87 -7.95
CA GLY A 370 0.77 21.26 -8.96
C GLY A 370 0.15 19.95 -8.47
N THR A 371 -1.18 19.86 -8.53
CA THR A 371 -2.00 18.78 -7.95
C THR A 371 -2.75 17.96 -8.99
N THR A 372 -2.50 18.22 -10.27
CA THR A 372 -3.11 17.48 -11.39
C THR A 372 -2.05 16.72 -12.16
N SER A 373 -2.46 15.68 -12.87
CA SER A 373 -1.52 14.71 -13.46
C SER A 373 -0.63 14.06 -12.42
N LEU A 374 -1.24 13.41 -11.43
CA LEU A 374 -0.51 12.76 -10.36
C LEU A 374 0.50 11.74 -10.93
N PRO A 375 1.73 11.70 -10.38
CA PRO A 375 2.79 10.78 -10.79
C PRO A 375 2.51 9.37 -10.28
N LEU A 376 1.81 8.55 -11.07
CA LEU A 376 1.32 7.24 -10.62
C LEU A 376 1.96 6.09 -11.40
N VAL A 377 2.32 5.05 -10.65
CA VAL A 377 2.75 3.74 -11.16
C VAL A 377 1.85 2.67 -10.53
N LEU A 378 1.29 1.80 -11.35
CA LEU A 378 0.51 0.64 -10.93
C LEU A 378 1.25 -0.63 -11.34
N ALA A 379 1.42 -1.58 -10.42
CA ALA A 379 2.17 -2.81 -10.68
C ALA A 379 1.57 -4.07 -10.05
N GLY A 380 1.89 -5.23 -10.63
CA GLY A 380 1.48 -6.55 -10.14
C GLY A 380 0.01 -6.88 -10.35
N GLY A 381 -0.47 -7.97 -9.76
CA GLY A 381 -1.89 -8.31 -9.83
C GLY A 381 -2.33 -8.90 -11.17
N ALA A 382 -1.44 -9.53 -11.94
CA ALA A 382 -1.78 -10.17 -13.21
C ALA A 382 -2.92 -11.20 -13.08
N LYS A 383 -2.92 -12.01 -12.00
CA LYS A 383 -4.01 -12.95 -11.68
C LYS A 383 -5.29 -12.27 -11.18
N LEU A 384 -5.22 -10.98 -10.87
CA LEU A 384 -6.36 -10.14 -10.49
C LEU A 384 -6.95 -9.40 -11.70
N GLY A 385 -6.41 -9.62 -12.90
CA GLY A 385 -6.93 -9.09 -14.16
C GLY A 385 -6.31 -7.76 -14.58
N PHE A 386 -5.13 -7.40 -14.04
CA PHE A 386 -4.34 -6.29 -14.55
C PHE A 386 -3.50 -6.69 -15.75
N ARG A 387 -3.44 -5.79 -16.74
CA ARG A 387 -2.57 -5.87 -17.90
C ARG A 387 -1.59 -4.69 -17.88
N HIS A 388 -0.32 -5.02 -17.85
CA HIS A 388 0.77 -4.06 -17.70
C HIS A 388 1.60 -3.89 -18.97
N GLY A 389 2.61 -3.02 -18.91
CA GLY A 389 3.53 -2.70 -19.99
C GLY A 389 3.26 -1.38 -20.68
N SER A 390 2.21 -0.63 -20.30
CA SER A 390 1.80 0.58 -21.02
C SER A 390 1.94 1.87 -20.22
N HIS A 391 2.22 2.97 -20.90
CA HIS A 391 1.97 4.32 -20.40
C HIS A 391 0.61 4.82 -20.90
N VAL A 392 -0.27 5.19 -19.96
CA VAL A 392 -1.60 5.76 -20.22
C VAL A 392 -1.61 7.23 -19.82
N ASP A 393 -1.96 8.10 -20.77
CA ASP A 393 -2.10 9.54 -20.58
C ASP A 393 -3.56 9.94 -20.82
N PHE A 394 -4.28 10.25 -19.74
CA PHE A 394 -5.71 10.58 -19.84
C PHE A 394 -5.98 11.95 -20.47
N ASN A 395 -5.00 12.86 -20.53
CA ASN A 395 -5.19 14.13 -21.25
C ASN A 395 -5.24 13.90 -22.76
N ARG A 396 -4.54 12.89 -23.29
CA ARG A 396 -4.60 12.53 -24.72
C ARG A 396 -5.95 12.00 -25.18
N HIS A 397 -6.83 11.62 -24.25
CA HIS A 397 -8.22 11.25 -24.57
C HIS A 397 -9.09 12.50 -24.86
N VAL A 398 -8.60 13.71 -24.58
CA VAL A 398 -9.29 14.96 -24.85
C VAL A 398 -8.89 15.51 -26.23
N LYS A 399 -9.84 15.60 -27.16
CA LYS A 399 -9.58 16.04 -28.56
C LYS A 399 -8.91 17.42 -28.68
N SER A 400 -9.17 18.33 -27.74
CA SER A 400 -8.60 19.68 -27.74
C SER A 400 -7.19 19.74 -27.16
N PHE A 401 -6.71 18.69 -26.50
CA PHE A 401 -5.37 18.65 -25.92
C PHE A 401 -4.32 18.64 -27.03
N LYS A 402 -3.40 19.62 -27.00
CA LYS A 402 -2.35 19.81 -28.02
C LYS A 402 -0.97 19.33 -27.55
N GLY A 403 -0.91 18.61 -26.43
CA GLY A 403 0.32 18.22 -25.75
C GLY A 403 0.67 19.16 -24.60
N TYR A 404 1.75 18.84 -23.90
CA TYR A 404 2.13 19.49 -22.64
C TYR A 404 2.75 20.89 -22.83
N GLY A 405 3.28 21.20 -24.02
CA GLY A 405 3.95 22.48 -24.30
C GLY A 405 5.03 22.84 -23.27
N ASP A 406 5.39 24.12 -23.18
CA ASP A 406 6.32 24.63 -22.14
C ASP A 406 5.59 25.12 -20.87
N GLY A 407 4.26 25.02 -20.83
CA GLY A 407 3.43 25.60 -19.77
C GLY A 407 3.16 24.63 -18.62
N ILE A 408 3.29 25.11 -17.38
CA ILE A 408 2.99 24.30 -16.17
C ILE A 408 1.50 24.19 -15.84
N ASN A 409 0.62 24.90 -16.57
CA ASN A 409 -0.82 24.99 -16.26
C ASN A 409 -1.52 23.62 -16.22
N VAL A 410 -1.05 22.67 -17.04
CA VAL A 410 -1.54 21.27 -17.09
C VAL A 410 -1.30 20.49 -15.79
N TYR A 411 -0.46 21.01 -14.90
CA TYR A 411 -0.23 20.47 -13.56
C TYR A 411 -1.04 21.18 -12.47
N HIS A 412 -1.70 22.31 -12.78
CA HIS A 412 -2.56 23.03 -11.84
C HIS A 412 -4.05 22.87 -12.12
N SER A 413 -4.44 22.67 -13.38
CA SER A 413 -5.83 22.52 -13.80
C SER A 413 -6.00 21.26 -14.63
N PRO A 414 -7.06 20.46 -14.39
CA PRO A 414 -7.25 19.21 -15.09
C PRO A 414 -7.62 19.53 -16.55
N VAL A 415 -6.91 18.94 -17.51
CA VAL A 415 -7.31 19.06 -18.92
C VAL A 415 -8.49 18.12 -19.20
N ASN A 416 -8.46 16.92 -18.63
CA ASN A 416 -9.56 15.97 -18.67
C ASN A 416 -10.34 16.02 -17.35
N SER A 417 -11.58 16.55 -17.39
CA SER A 417 -12.45 16.61 -16.21
C SER A 417 -12.87 15.23 -15.72
N GLU A 418 -12.89 14.21 -16.59
CA GLU A 418 -13.34 12.86 -16.24
C GLU A 418 -12.21 11.96 -15.73
N ALA A 419 -10.96 12.43 -15.78
CA ALA A 419 -9.77 11.67 -15.37
C ALA A 419 -9.55 11.69 -13.84
N HIS A 420 -10.52 11.15 -13.09
CA HIS A 420 -10.48 11.16 -11.64
C HIS A 420 -9.50 10.10 -11.11
N PHE A 421 -8.62 10.45 -10.18
CA PHE A 421 -7.76 9.47 -9.53
C PHE A 421 -8.58 8.43 -8.73
N SER A 422 -9.75 8.81 -8.23
CA SER A 422 -10.71 7.89 -7.62
C SER A 422 -11.17 6.77 -8.57
N ASN A 423 -11.11 6.95 -9.89
CA ASN A 423 -11.37 5.87 -10.86
C ASN A 423 -10.32 4.76 -10.73
N LEU A 424 -9.04 5.12 -10.55
CA LEU A 424 -7.99 4.14 -10.33
C LEU A 424 -8.13 3.49 -8.95
N LEU A 425 -8.45 4.26 -7.90
CA LEU A 425 -8.69 3.72 -6.56
C LEU A 425 -9.86 2.72 -6.55
N LEU A 426 -10.96 3.03 -7.25
CA LEU A 426 -12.09 2.12 -7.44
C LEU A 426 -11.66 0.85 -8.18
N THR A 427 -10.92 1.00 -9.28
CA THR A 427 -10.43 -0.12 -10.10
C THR A 427 -9.56 -1.06 -9.28
N VAL A 428 -8.60 -0.52 -8.53
CA VAL A 428 -7.74 -1.28 -7.62
C VAL A 428 -8.59 -1.99 -6.55
N ALA A 429 -9.50 -1.27 -5.90
CA ALA A 429 -10.38 -1.83 -4.87
C ALA A 429 -11.21 -3.01 -5.40
N GLN A 430 -11.85 -2.87 -6.56
CA GLN A 430 -12.64 -3.93 -7.17
C GLN A 430 -11.80 -5.16 -7.52
N ARG A 431 -10.59 -4.94 -8.06
CA ARG A 431 -9.69 -6.04 -8.45
C ARG A 431 -9.14 -6.83 -7.28
N VAL A 432 -9.10 -6.24 -6.09
CA VAL A 432 -8.77 -6.96 -4.85
C VAL A 432 -10.00 -7.55 -4.14
N GLY A 433 -11.21 -7.34 -4.66
CA GLY A 433 -12.44 -8.00 -4.20
C GLY A 433 -13.47 -7.08 -3.52
N VAL A 434 -13.30 -5.76 -3.61
CA VAL A 434 -14.30 -4.81 -3.08
C VAL A 434 -15.53 -4.76 -3.97
N GLU A 435 -16.68 -5.10 -3.42
CA GLU A 435 -17.98 -5.04 -4.10
C GLU A 435 -18.61 -3.66 -3.94
N LYS A 436 -18.09 -2.67 -4.66
CA LYS A 436 -18.64 -1.31 -4.73
C LYS A 436 -18.71 -0.81 -6.16
N GLU A 437 -19.78 -0.10 -6.49
CA GLU A 437 -19.95 0.55 -7.79
C GLU A 437 -19.19 1.89 -7.88
N THR A 438 -19.02 2.57 -6.75
CA THR A 438 -18.31 3.86 -6.67
C THR A 438 -17.42 3.95 -5.43
N PHE A 439 -16.39 4.78 -5.53
CA PHE A 439 -15.53 5.18 -4.43
C PHE A 439 -15.18 6.67 -4.59
N ALA A 440 -15.48 7.46 -3.56
CA ALA A 440 -15.34 8.92 -3.63
C ALA A 440 -16.04 9.51 -4.86
N ASP A 441 -15.37 10.39 -5.59
CA ASP A 441 -15.87 11.03 -6.81
C ASP A 441 -15.69 10.17 -8.07
N SER A 442 -15.37 8.87 -7.96
CA SER A 442 -15.18 8.01 -9.14
C SER A 442 -16.38 8.03 -10.09
N ASN A 443 -16.14 8.23 -11.38
CA ASN A 443 -17.15 8.20 -12.44
C ASN A 443 -17.01 6.99 -13.38
N ALA A 444 -15.89 6.27 -13.29
CA ALA A 444 -15.60 5.09 -14.12
C ALA A 444 -14.52 4.20 -13.47
N VAL A 445 -14.29 3.04 -14.06
CA VAL A 445 -13.06 2.25 -13.84
C VAL A 445 -12.02 2.63 -14.90
N VAL A 446 -10.73 2.44 -14.57
CA VAL A 446 -9.62 2.60 -15.50
C VAL A 446 -9.48 1.30 -16.30
N SER A 447 -10.20 1.21 -17.41
CA SER A 447 -10.19 0.03 -18.28
C SER A 447 -8.85 -0.21 -19.00
N GLU A 448 -8.05 0.84 -19.15
CA GLU A 448 -6.80 0.85 -19.90
C GLU A 448 -5.70 -0.02 -19.27
N VAL A 449 -5.83 -0.36 -17.98
CA VAL A 449 -4.89 -1.23 -17.25
C VAL A 449 -5.45 -2.64 -17.00
N LEU A 450 -6.60 -2.98 -17.57
CA LEU A 450 -7.26 -4.27 -17.36
C LEU A 450 -7.07 -5.20 -18.57
N ALA A 451 -7.06 -6.50 -18.29
CA ALA A 451 -6.87 -7.58 -19.28
C ALA A 451 -8.14 -7.90 -20.09
#